data_AF-A0A9D4A1Y9-F1
#
_entry.id   AF-A0A9D4A1Y9-F1
#
_cell.length_a   1.000
_cell.length_b   1.000
_cell.length_c   1.000
_cell.angle_alpha   90.00
_cell.angle_beta   90.00
_cell.angle_gamma   90.00
#
_symmetry.space_group_name_H-M   'P 1'
#
loop_
_entity.id
_entity.type
_entity.pdbx_description
1 polymer ?
#
loop_
_entity_poly.entity_id
_entity_poly.type
_entity_poly.pdbx_seq_one_letter_code
_entity_poly.pdbx_strand_id
1 'polypeptide(L)'
;MAIARTGVYVDDYLEYSSTLPAELQRLLNTIRELDERSQSMINQTRQQTKYCLGIAANRGNGNSYMNNGHEDEETVEKMRKDIEASQENALSLCTEKVLLARQAYDLIDSHVKRLDEDLTYFAEDLKQEGKIPPDEPAILPPLPIVPPKVEKRKFFYGTPQSKRLDYRDRDWDRERDRDFELMPPPGSHKRDFATPLDVDQPIDPNEPTYCVCHQVSFGDMIACDNENCQGGEWFHYACVGLTPETRFKGKWYCPTCRMLPQCQ
;
A
#
# COMPACT_ATOMS: atom_id res chain seq x y z
N MET A 1 17.56 16.46 -42.90
CA MET A 1 17.80 15.04 -42.55
C MET A 1 17.44 14.70 -41.10
N ALA A 2 17.57 15.62 -40.13
CA ALA A 2 17.28 15.29 -38.73
C ALA A 2 15.80 15.12 -38.34
N ILE A 3 14.88 15.87 -38.96
CA ILE A 3 13.43 15.68 -38.76
C ILE A 3 12.98 14.28 -39.20
N ALA A 4 13.68 13.67 -40.17
CA ALA A 4 13.41 12.31 -40.61
C ALA A 4 13.94 11.25 -39.61
N ARG A 5 15.02 11.55 -38.86
CA ARG A 5 15.57 10.64 -37.83
C ARG A 5 14.77 10.67 -36.54
N THR A 6 14.32 11.85 -36.10
CA THR A 6 13.45 12.00 -34.92
C THR A 6 12.11 11.29 -35.10
N GLY A 7 11.59 11.25 -36.34
CA GLY A 7 10.37 10.51 -36.66
C GLY A 7 10.51 9.00 -36.47
N VAL A 8 11.68 8.43 -36.83
CA VAL A 8 11.96 7.00 -36.70
C VAL A 8 11.97 6.56 -35.23
N TYR A 9 12.60 7.32 -34.32
CA TYR A 9 12.59 6.99 -32.88
C TYR A 9 11.18 6.94 -32.29
N VAL A 10 10.31 7.87 -32.67
CA VAL A 10 8.93 7.91 -32.18
C VAL A 10 8.09 6.80 -32.79
N ASP A 11 8.20 6.57 -34.10
CA ASP A 11 7.47 5.50 -34.79
C ASP A 11 7.88 4.10 -34.26
N ASP A 12 9.18 3.86 -34.06
CA ASP A 12 9.71 2.60 -33.51
C ASP A 12 9.19 2.36 -32.07
N TYR A 13 9.14 3.40 -31.23
CA TYR A 13 8.60 3.28 -29.89
C TYR A 13 7.07 3.07 -29.87
N LEU A 14 6.33 3.74 -30.77
CA LEU A 14 4.88 3.56 -30.89
C LEU A 14 4.54 2.15 -31.39
N GLU A 15 5.32 1.60 -32.33
CA GLU A 15 5.16 0.21 -32.77
C GLU A 15 5.47 -0.76 -31.63
N TYR A 16 6.57 -0.56 -30.90
CA TYR A 16 6.94 -1.39 -29.74
C TYR A 16 5.91 -1.34 -28.60
N SER A 17 5.38 -0.16 -28.27
CA SER A 17 4.43 0.04 -27.18
C SER A 17 2.98 -0.26 -27.55
N SER A 18 2.69 -0.58 -28.82
CA SER A 18 1.33 -0.81 -29.30
C SER A 18 0.58 -1.94 -28.59
N THR A 19 1.29 -2.97 -28.09
CA THR A 19 0.70 -4.11 -27.38
C THR A 19 0.53 -3.87 -25.88
N LEU A 20 1.29 -2.93 -25.30
CA LEU A 20 1.32 -2.66 -23.86
C LEU A 20 -0.08 -2.42 -23.26
N PRO A 21 -0.96 -1.57 -23.84
CA PRO A 21 -2.29 -1.34 -23.26
C PRO A 21 -3.14 -2.60 -23.19
N ALA A 22 -3.08 -3.44 -24.23
CA ALA A 22 -3.86 -4.68 -24.30
C ALA A 22 -3.34 -5.72 -23.27
N GLU A 23 -2.02 -5.86 -23.15
CA GLU A 23 -1.40 -6.76 -22.19
C GLU A 23 -1.67 -6.32 -20.74
N LEU A 24 -1.50 -5.03 -20.45
CA LEU A 24 -1.76 -4.48 -19.12
C LEU A 24 -3.24 -4.61 -18.75
N GLN A 25 -4.15 -4.32 -19.68
CA GLN A 25 -5.59 -4.49 -19.47
C GLN A 25 -5.94 -5.95 -19.17
N ARG A 26 -5.33 -6.90 -19.87
CA ARG A 26 -5.52 -8.33 -19.61
C ARG A 26 -5.07 -8.69 -18.19
N LEU A 27 -3.87 -8.27 -17.78
CA LEU A 27 -3.33 -8.54 -16.45
C LEU A 27 -4.21 -7.97 -15.34
N LEU A 28 -4.61 -6.70 -15.46
CA LEU A 28 -5.45 -6.03 -14.46
C LEU A 28 -6.86 -6.64 -14.38
N ASN A 29 -7.45 -7.03 -15.50
CA ASN A 29 -8.73 -7.74 -15.50
C ASN A 29 -8.62 -9.09 -14.78
N THR A 30 -7.56 -9.87 -15.05
CA THR A 30 -7.33 -11.15 -14.35
C THR A 30 -7.09 -10.95 -12.86
N ILE A 31 -6.33 -9.92 -12.46
CA ILE A 31 -6.16 -9.57 -11.03
C ILE A 31 -7.52 -9.29 -10.39
N ARG A 32 -8.36 -8.45 -11.02
CA ARG A 32 -9.70 -8.14 -10.52
C ARG A 32 -10.59 -9.39 -10.37
N GLU A 33 -10.56 -10.30 -11.34
CA GLU A 33 -11.31 -11.55 -11.28
C GLU A 33 -10.84 -12.46 -10.13
N LEU A 34 -9.52 -12.57 -9.94
CA LEU A 34 -8.96 -13.32 -8.81
C LEU A 34 -9.27 -12.64 -7.47
N ASP A 35 -9.29 -11.31 -7.42
CA ASP A 35 -9.66 -10.50 -6.25
C ASP A 35 -11.10 -10.79 -5.81
N GLU A 36 -12.05 -10.73 -6.75
CA GLU A 36 -13.45 -11.03 -6.46
C GLU A 36 -13.63 -12.47 -5.96
N ARG A 37 -12.93 -13.42 -6.59
CA ARG A 37 -12.98 -14.83 -6.20
C ARG A 37 -12.37 -15.06 -4.81
N SER A 38 -11.20 -14.50 -4.54
CA SER A 38 -10.53 -14.68 -3.25
C SER A 38 -11.32 -14.01 -2.13
N GLN A 39 -11.88 -12.81 -2.37
CA GLN A 39 -12.73 -12.12 -1.40
C GLN A 39 -14.00 -12.90 -1.07
N SER A 40 -14.65 -13.48 -2.09
CA SER A 40 -15.83 -14.34 -1.91
C SER A 40 -15.51 -15.55 -1.03
N MET A 41 -14.39 -16.23 -1.30
CA MET A 41 -13.93 -17.37 -0.52
C MET A 41 -13.58 -16.99 0.92
N ILE A 42 -12.87 -15.88 1.14
CA ILE A 42 -12.52 -15.39 2.48
C ILE A 42 -13.79 -15.10 3.30
N ASN A 43 -14.78 -14.45 2.68
CA ASN A 43 -16.06 -14.15 3.33
C ASN A 43 -16.84 -15.43 3.69
N GLN A 44 -16.87 -16.42 2.80
CA GLN A 44 -17.50 -17.72 3.05
C GLN A 44 -16.81 -18.45 4.21
N THR A 45 -15.48 -18.57 4.17
CA THR A 45 -14.68 -19.19 5.23
C THR A 45 -14.92 -18.49 6.57
N ARG A 46 -14.99 -17.15 6.58
CA ARG A 46 -15.28 -16.38 7.81
C ARG A 46 -16.65 -16.71 8.40
N GLN A 47 -17.67 -16.90 7.56
CA GLN A 47 -19.00 -17.31 8.01
C GLN A 47 -19.00 -18.73 8.57
N GLN A 48 -18.30 -19.67 7.92
CA GLN A 48 -18.15 -21.04 8.40
C GLN A 48 -17.41 -21.08 9.75
N THR A 49 -16.34 -20.30 9.91
CA THR A 49 -15.62 -20.18 11.18
C THR A 49 -16.51 -19.62 12.29
N LYS A 50 -17.30 -18.56 12.03
CA LYS A 50 -18.25 -18.00 13.00
C LYS A 50 -19.29 -19.04 13.44
N TYR A 51 -19.83 -19.81 12.50
CA TYR A 51 -20.80 -20.88 12.79
C TYR A 51 -20.19 -22.00 13.65
N CYS A 52 -18.99 -22.47 13.29
CA CYS A 52 -18.27 -23.50 14.02
C CYS A 52 -17.97 -23.07 15.47
N LEU A 53 -17.50 -21.82 15.67
CA LEU A 53 -17.27 -21.25 17.01
C LEU A 53 -18.57 -21.06 17.81
N GLY A 54 -19.67 -20.71 17.15
CA GLY A 54 -20.99 -20.58 17.79
C GLY A 54 -21.52 -21.90 18.35
N ILE A 55 -21.31 -23.02 17.64
CA ILE A 55 -21.63 -24.36 18.14
C ILE A 55 -20.79 -24.70 19.37
N ALA A 56 -19.49 -24.39 19.34
CA ALA A 56 -18.59 -24.63 20.48
C ALA A 56 -18.95 -23.80 21.72
N ALA A 57 -19.36 -22.54 21.54
CA ALA A 57 -19.75 -21.65 22.64
C ALA A 57 -21.04 -22.09 23.35
N ASN A 58 -22.02 -22.62 22.61
CA ASN A 58 -23.27 -23.13 23.20
C ASN A 58 -23.06 -24.35 24.12
N ARG A 59 -22.01 -25.15 23.91
CA ARG A 59 -21.68 -26.28 24.81
C ARG A 59 -21.17 -25.84 26.18
N GLY A 60 -20.62 -24.63 26.31
CA GLY A 60 -20.04 -24.14 27.57
C GLY A 60 -21.05 -23.62 28.61
N ASN A 61 -22.32 -23.39 28.22
CA ASN A 61 -23.27 -22.61 29.01
C ASN A 61 -24.53 -23.36 29.47
N GLY A 62 -24.64 -24.67 29.21
CA GLY A 62 -25.88 -25.42 29.47
C GLY A 62 -25.67 -26.88 29.85
N ASN A 63 -26.09 -27.22 31.07
CA ASN A 63 -26.28 -28.57 31.60
C ASN A 63 -27.26 -29.36 30.68
N SER A 64 -26.74 -30.22 29.78
CA SER A 64 -27.58 -31.17 29.04
C SER A 64 -26.93 -32.55 28.99
N TYR A 65 -27.62 -33.47 29.65
CA TYR A 65 -27.39 -34.90 29.65
C TYR A 65 -27.77 -35.49 28.28
N MET A 66 -27.00 -36.49 27.85
CA MET A 66 -27.32 -37.53 26.85
C MET A 66 -27.20 -37.24 25.33
N ASN A 67 -26.16 -37.87 24.75
CA ASN A 67 -26.19 -38.81 23.61
C ASN A 67 -26.19 -38.34 22.13
N ASN A 68 -25.92 -37.07 21.80
CA ASN A 68 -25.66 -36.63 20.41
C ASN A 68 -24.25 -36.04 20.15
N GLY A 69 -23.35 -36.10 21.15
CA GLY A 69 -22.07 -35.40 21.09
C GLY A 69 -21.11 -35.85 19.98
N HIS A 70 -21.20 -37.11 19.53
CA HIS A 70 -20.28 -37.71 18.55
C HIS A 70 -20.61 -37.29 17.10
N GLU A 71 -21.88 -37.22 16.71
CA GLU A 71 -22.29 -36.74 15.38
C GLU A 71 -22.01 -35.24 15.22
N ASP A 72 -22.21 -34.47 16.28
CA ASP A 72 -21.87 -33.04 16.30
C ASP A 72 -20.35 -32.80 16.31
N GLU A 73 -19.55 -33.71 16.87
CA GLU A 73 -18.09 -33.63 16.86
C GLU A 73 -17.51 -33.99 15.48
N GLU A 74 -18.05 -35.03 14.84
CA GLU A 74 -17.67 -35.42 13.47
C GLU A 74 -18.04 -34.34 12.44
N THR A 75 -19.21 -33.70 12.59
CA THR A 75 -19.62 -32.60 11.71
C THR A 75 -18.80 -31.33 11.90
N VAL A 76 -18.42 -31.00 13.14
CA VAL A 76 -17.50 -29.89 13.45
C VAL A 76 -16.10 -30.17 12.89
N GLU A 77 -15.58 -31.38 13.06
CA GLU A 77 -14.28 -31.78 12.52
C GLU A 77 -14.26 -31.75 10.99
N LYS A 78 -15.34 -32.21 10.34
CA LYS A 78 -15.51 -32.08 8.89
C LYS A 78 -15.53 -30.62 8.44
N MET A 79 -16.30 -29.77 9.13
CA MET A 79 -16.37 -28.35 8.81
C MET A 79 -15.02 -27.65 9.00
N ARG A 80 -14.24 -28.05 10.00
CA ARG A 80 -12.89 -27.55 10.23
C ARG A 80 -11.96 -27.90 9.05
N LYS A 81 -12.01 -29.13 8.55
CA LYS A 81 -11.26 -29.53 7.34
C LYS A 81 -11.68 -28.74 6.11
N ASP A 82 -12.97 -28.51 5.92
CA ASP A 82 -13.49 -27.69 4.82
C ASP A 82 -13.01 -26.22 4.91
N ILE A 83 -12.92 -25.67 6.13
CA ILE A 83 -12.36 -24.34 6.40
C ILE A 83 -10.86 -24.30 6.05
N GLU A 84 -10.08 -25.26 6.52
CA GLU A 84 -8.63 -25.36 6.23
C GLU A 84 -8.39 -25.43 4.71
N ALA A 85 -9.11 -26.31 4.00
CA ALA A 85 -9.02 -26.41 2.54
C ALA A 85 -9.43 -25.11 1.83
N SER A 86 -10.47 -24.42 2.32
CA SER A 86 -10.91 -23.15 1.74
C SER A 86 -9.89 -22.02 1.99
N GLN A 87 -9.19 -22.03 3.12
CA GLN A 87 -8.11 -21.10 3.43
C GLN A 87 -6.89 -21.31 2.52
N GLU A 88 -6.47 -22.56 2.32
CA GLU A 88 -5.37 -22.88 1.40
C GLU A 88 -5.68 -22.44 -0.04
N ASN A 89 -6.90 -22.69 -0.51
CA ASN A 89 -7.34 -22.24 -1.83
C ASN A 89 -7.38 -20.70 -1.93
N ALA A 90 -7.87 -20.00 -0.91
CA ALA A 90 -7.87 -18.54 -0.88
C ALA A 90 -6.42 -17.97 -0.88
N LEU A 91 -5.51 -18.60 -0.15
CA LEU A 91 -4.09 -18.23 -0.14
C LEU A 91 -3.44 -18.43 -1.52
N SER A 92 -3.76 -19.53 -2.20
CA SER A 92 -3.29 -19.81 -3.56
C SER A 92 -3.73 -18.70 -4.54
N LEU A 93 -5.01 -18.32 -4.53
CA LEU A 93 -5.54 -17.22 -5.35
C LEU A 93 -4.87 -15.88 -5.02
N CYS A 94 -4.67 -15.57 -3.73
CA CYS A 94 -3.98 -14.36 -3.31
C CYS A 94 -2.51 -14.35 -3.75
N THR A 95 -1.85 -15.51 -3.78
CA THR A 95 -0.47 -15.62 -4.28
C THR A 95 -0.41 -15.37 -5.78
N GLU A 96 -1.33 -15.95 -6.55
CA GLU A 96 -1.42 -15.73 -8.00
C GLU A 96 -1.67 -14.24 -8.34
N LYS A 97 -2.54 -13.56 -7.57
CA LYS A 97 -2.74 -12.10 -7.68
C LYS A 97 -1.44 -11.31 -7.54
N VAL A 98 -0.63 -11.65 -6.53
CA VAL A 98 0.67 -10.99 -6.29
C VAL A 98 1.61 -11.21 -7.46
N LEU A 99 1.64 -12.42 -8.03
CA LEU A 99 2.46 -12.74 -9.20
C LEU A 99 2.02 -11.96 -10.44
N LEU A 100 0.71 -11.83 -10.69
CA LEU A 100 0.19 -11.03 -11.80
C LEU A 100 0.46 -9.54 -11.61
N ALA A 101 0.34 -9.03 -10.39
CA ALA A 101 0.66 -7.63 -10.08
C ALA A 101 2.15 -7.36 -10.33
N ARG A 102 3.03 -8.28 -9.93
CA ARG A 102 4.46 -8.21 -10.25
C ARG A 102 4.70 -8.26 -11.77
N GLN A 103 4.01 -9.14 -12.49
CA GLN A 103 4.12 -9.22 -13.96
C GLN A 103 3.71 -7.90 -14.63
N ALA A 104 2.65 -7.24 -14.14
CA ALA A 104 2.22 -5.93 -14.65
C ALA A 104 3.26 -4.84 -14.36
N TYR A 105 3.85 -4.86 -13.16
CA TYR A 105 4.94 -3.95 -12.80
C TYR A 105 6.17 -4.15 -13.70
N ASP A 106 6.64 -5.38 -13.84
CA ASP A 106 7.82 -5.72 -14.64
C ASP A 106 7.60 -5.37 -16.13
N LEU A 107 6.38 -5.53 -16.64
CA LEU A 107 6.01 -5.11 -17.99
C LEU A 107 6.18 -3.59 -18.16
N ILE A 108 5.60 -2.79 -17.27
CA ILE A 108 5.71 -1.32 -17.34
C ILE A 108 7.16 -0.89 -17.18
N ASP A 109 7.89 -1.44 -16.21
CA ASP A 109 9.30 -1.15 -15.96
C ASP A 109 10.18 -1.44 -17.19
N SER A 110 9.93 -2.54 -17.91
CA SER A 110 10.61 -2.84 -19.17
C SER A 110 10.35 -1.77 -20.24
N HIS A 111 9.12 -1.27 -20.37
CA HIS A 111 8.79 -0.21 -21.34
C HIS A 111 9.42 1.14 -20.97
N VAL A 112 9.53 1.44 -19.66
CA VAL A 112 10.20 2.65 -19.16
C VAL A 112 11.70 2.57 -19.42
N LYS A 113 12.36 1.46 -19.06
CA LYS A 113 13.80 1.27 -19.30
C LYS A 113 14.17 1.41 -20.78
N ARG A 114 13.37 0.81 -21.66
CA ARG A 114 13.59 0.95 -23.10
C ARG A 114 13.46 2.42 -23.55
N LEU A 115 12.43 3.12 -23.07
CA LEU A 115 12.24 4.54 -23.40
C LEU A 115 13.43 5.37 -22.91
N ASP A 116 13.94 5.11 -21.72
CA ASP A 116 15.10 5.79 -21.16
C ASP A 116 16.39 5.53 -21.98
N GLU A 117 16.59 4.29 -22.43
CA GLU A 117 17.68 3.92 -23.34
C GLU A 117 17.55 4.65 -24.69
N ASP A 118 16.36 4.61 -25.31
CA ASP A 118 16.08 5.27 -26.58
C ASP A 118 16.27 6.81 -26.48
N LEU A 119 15.86 7.42 -25.36
CA LEU A 119 16.10 8.84 -25.07
C LEU A 119 17.58 9.16 -24.89
N THR A 120 18.35 8.25 -24.28
CA THR A 120 19.80 8.39 -24.12
C THR A 120 20.50 8.37 -25.47
N TYR A 121 20.18 7.39 -26.33
CA TYR A 121 20.71 7.33 -27.70
C TYR A 121 20.32 8.56 -28.53
N PHE A 122 19.06 8.99 -28.42
CA PHE A 122 18.58 10.18 -29.09
C PHE A 122 19.35 11.45 -28.68
N ALA A 123 19.66 11.58 -27.39
CA ALA A 123 20.47 12.69 -26.89
C ALA A 123 21.92 12.64 -27.40
N GLU A 124 22.52 11.45 -27.48
CA GLU A 124 23.86 11.27 -28.06
C GLU A 124 23.91 11.63 -29.55
N ASP A 125 22.91 11.22 -30.32
CA ASP A 125 22.78 11.57 -31.74
C ASP A 125 22.69 13.09 -31.94
N LEU A 126 21.91 13.78 -31.09
CA LEU A 126 21.78 15.23 -31.14
C LEU A 126 23.07 15.98 -30.76
N LYS A 127 23.86 15.43 -29.83
CA LYS A 127 25.20 15.92 -29.50
C LYS A 127 26.14 15.75 -30.71
N GLN A 128 26.11 14.60 -31.38
CA GLN A 128 26.93 14.35 -32.58
C GLN A 128 26.53 15.24 -33.76
N GLU A 129 25.24 15.56 -33.93
CA GLU A 129 24.77 16.49 -34.97
C GLU A 129 25.07 17.97 -34.65
N GLY A 130 25.70 18.28 -33.52
CA GLY A 130 26.10 19.64 -33.14
C GLY A 130 24.94 20.58 -32.80
N LYS A 131 23.76 20.02 -32.50
CA LYS A 131 22.54 20.80 -32.19
C LYS A 131 22.33 21.06 -30.71
N ILE A 132 23.13 20.42 -29.85
CA ILE A 132 23.10 20.60 -28.41
C ILE A 132 24.54 20.86 -27.94
N PRO A 133 24.79 21.90 -27.11
CA PRO A 133 26.11 22.12 -26.52
C PRO A 133 26.50 20.92 -25.63
N PRO A 134 27.80 20.57 -25.53
CA PRO A 134 28.28 19.40 -24.80
C PRO A 134 27.99 19.40 -23.29
N ASP A 135 27.55 20.55 -22.74
CA ASP A 135 27.37 20.79 -21.30
C ASP A 135 25.89 20.84 -20.84
N GLU A 136 24.92 20.57 -21.71
CA GLU A 136 23.51 20.54 -21.31
C GLU A 136 23.06 19.08 -21.07
N PRO A 137 22.67 18.72 -19.82
CA PRO A 137 22.22 17.36 -19.54
C PRO A 137 20.96 17.07 -20.36
N ALA A 138 20.81 15.81 -20.80
CA ALA A 138 19.68 15.30 -21.57
C ALA A 138 18.41 15.20 -20.71
N ILE A 139 18.13 16.22 -19.91
CA ILE A 139 16.92 16.33 -19.13
C ILE A 139 15.88 16.83 -20.12
N LEU A 140 14.83 16.03 -20.33
CA LEU A 140 13.54 16.54 -20.76
C LEU A 140 13.31 17.89 -20.06
N PRO A 141 12.84 18.96 -20.73
CA PRO A 141 12.51 20.20 -20.04
C PRO A 141 11.68 19.80 -18.81
N PRO A 142 12.05 20.23 -17.59
CA PRO A 142 11.33 19.83 -16.40
C PRO A 142 9.87 20.09 -16.70
N LEU A 143 9.05 19.03 -16.69
CA LEU A 143 7.62 19.16 -16.88
C LEU A 143 7.21 20.34 -16.02
N PRO A 144 6.55 21.38 -16.57
CA PRO A 144 6.18 22.52 -15.77
C PRO A 144 5.38 21.96 -14.61
N ILE A 145 5.98 21.99 -13.42
CA ILE A 145 5.27 21.79 -12.17
C ILE A 145 4.35 22.98 -12.15
N VAL A 146 3.15 22.80 -12.71
CA VAL A 146 2.05 23.73 -12.51
C VAL A 146 1.76 23.58 -11.02
N PRO A 147 2.10 24.56 -10.16
CA PRO A 147 1.59 24.53 -8.81
C PRO A 147 0.06 24.47 -8.93
N PRO A 148 -0.66 23.68 -8.12
CA PRO A 148 -2.11 23.63 -8.20
C PRO A 148 -2.63 25.02 -7.84
N LYS A 149 -2.85 25.86 -8.87
CA LYS A 149 -3.63 27.06 -8.73
C LYS A 149 -5.03 26.58 -8.40
N VAL A 150 -5.41 26.83 -7.15
CA VAL A 150 -6.77 26.69 -6.63
C VAL A 150 -7.65 27.73 -7.34
N GLU A 151 -7.95 27.49 -8.61
CA GLU A 151 -8.97 28.24 -9.34
C GLU A 151 -10.19 27.34 -9.52
N LYS A 152 -11.24 27.71 -8.79
CA LYS A 152 -12.58 27.14 -8.83
C LYS A 152 -13.13 27.20 -10.26
N ARG A 153 -12.83 26.20 -11.09
CA ARG A 153 -13.45 26.06 -12.41
C ARG A 153 -14.46 24.92 -12.38
N LYS A 154 -15.73 25.31 -12.31
CA LYS A 154 -16.90 24.43 -12.48
C LYS A 154 -16.74 23.62 -13.77
N PHE A 155 -16.58 22.31 -13.66
CA PHE A 155 -16.73 21.38 -14.76
C PHE A 155 -18.18 20.90 -14.84
N PHE A 156 -18.78 21.09 -16.01
CA PHE A 156 -20.20 20.98 -16.28
C PHE A 156 -20.48 19.72 -17.10
N TYR A 157 -20.09 18.52 -16.63
CA TYR A 157 -20.58 17.25 -17.18
C TYR A 157 -20.61 16.23 -16.04
N GLY A 158 -21.78 16.10 -15.40
CA GLY A 158 -22.00 15.18 -14.29
C GLY A 158 -22.47 13.82 -14.78
N THR A 159 -21.78 12.76 -14.35
CA THR A 159 -22.36 11.42 -14.20
C THR A 159 -23.50 11.45 -13.17
N PRO A 160 -24.59 10.69 -13.34
CA PRO A 160 -25.73 10.74 -12.42
C PRO A 160 -25.33 10.26 -11.02
N GLN A 161 -25.60 11.08 -10.00
CA GLN A 161 -25.41 10.70 -8.60
C GLN A 161 -26.31 9.52 -8.23
N SER A 162 -25.70 8.43 -7.77
CA SER A 162 -26.42 7.39 -7.02
C SER A 162 -26.90 8.00 -5.71
N LYS A 163 -28.23 8.08 -5.53
CA LYS A 163 -28.83 8.50 -4.27
C LYS A 163 -28.59 7.43 -3.21
N ARG A 164 -28.11 7.90 -2.06
CA ARG A 164 -28.04 7.26 -0.73
C ARG A 164 -28.93 6.03 -0.56
N LEU A 165 -28.27 4.90 -0.28
CA LEU A 165 -28.79 3.86 0.61
C LEU A 165 -27.83 3.76 1.80
N ASP A 166 -28.01 4.68 2.75
CA ASP A 166 -27.46 4.61 4.10
C ASP A 166 -28.10 3.43 4.83
N TYR A 167 -27.39 2.31 4.98
CA TYR A 167 -27.43 1.46 6.19
C TYR A 167 -26.41 0.31 6.22
N ARG A 168 -25.70 0.01 5.12
CA ARG A 168 -24.90 -1.23 4.99
C ARG A 168 -23.38 -1.08 5.05
N ASP A 169 -22.85 0.14 5.14
CA ASP A 169 -21.40 0.41 5.09
C ASP A 169 -20.73 0.33 6.48
N ARG A 170 -21.49 0.55 7.56
CA ARG A 170 -20.96 0.59 8.93
C ARG A 170 -20.47 -0.77 9.45
N ASP A 171 -20.88 -1.89 8.85
CA ASP A 171 -20.42 -3.22 9.25
C ASP A 171 -19.04 -3.58 8.67
N TRP A 172 -18.69 -3.05 7.49
CA TRP A 172 -17.39 -3.32 6.85
C TRP A 172 -16.23 -2.58 7.54
N ASP A 173 -16.45 -1.35 8.01
CA ASP A 173 -15.45 -0.59 8.78
C ASP A 173 -15.19 -1.24 10.16
N ARG A 174 -16.24 -1.69 10.84
CA ARG A 174 -16.12 -2.35 12.16
C ARG A 174 -15.39 -3.70 12.12
N GLU A 175 -15.48 -4.42 11.00
CA GLU A 175 -14.78 -5.69 10.84
C GLU A 175 -13.29 -5.50 10.54
N ARG A 176 -12.89 -4.38 9.90
CA ARG A 176 -11.48 -4.02 9.65
C ARG A 176 -10.78 -3.51 10.90
N ASP A 177 -11.48 -2.78 11.76
CA ASP A 177 -10.95 -2.31 13.05
C ASP A 177 -10.61 -3.47 14.02
N ARG A 178 -11.39 -4.56 14.02
CA ARG A 178 -11.10 -5.74 14.85
C ARG A 178 -9.88 -6.55 14.37
N ASP A 179 -9.59 -6.53 13.07
CA ASP A 179 -8.39 -7.17 12.53
C ASP A 179 -7.11 -6.39 12.91
N PHE A 180 -7.23 -5.11 13.26
CA PHE A 180 -6.13 -4.28 13.75
C PHE A 180 -5.82 -4.51 15.25
N GLU A 181 -6.80 -4.94 16.04
CA GLU A 181 -6.61 -5.26 17.47
C GLU A 181 -5.94 -6.63 17.72
N LEU A 182 -5.91 -7.51 16.71
CA LEU A 182 -5.28 -8.85 16.78
C LEU A 182 -3.89 -8.91 16.12
N MET A 183 -3.45 -7.85 15.45
CA MET A 183 -2.07 -7.73 14.98
C MET A 183 -1.17 -7.27 16.14
N PRO A 184 0.01 -7.90 16.35
CA PRO A 184 1.02 -7.30 17.21
C PRO A 184 1.41 -5.92 16.65
N PRO A 185 1.72 -4.94 17.52
CA PRO A 185 2.09 -3.60 17.08
C PRO A 185 3.25 -3.68 16.09
N PRO A 186 3.25 -2.88 15.01
CA PRO A 186 4.37 -2.83 14.09
C PRO A 186 5.59 -2.32 14.88
N GLY A 187 6.55 -3.21 15.14
CA GLY A 187 7.79 -2.89 15.87
C GLY A 187 8.31 -3.97 16.82
N SER A 188 7.52 -4.97 17.23
CA SER A 188 8.00 -5.98 18.20
C SER A 188 8.70 -7.20 17.57
N HIS A 189 9.54 -7.01 16.55
CA HIS A 189 10.51 -8.04 16.16
C HIS A 189 11.87 -7.67 16.71
N LYS A 190 12.22 -8.26 17.86
CA LYS A 190 13.63 -8.46 18.22
C LYS A 190 14.27 -9.31 17.11
N ARG A 191 14.91 -8.66 16.14
CA ARG A 191 15.79 -9.33 15.18
C ARG A 191 17.20 -9.26 15.75
N ASP A 192 17.56 -10.30 16.49
CA ASP A 192 18.95 -10.69 16.65
C ASP A 192 19.43 -11.30 15.32
N PHE A 193 19.64 -10.46 14.31
CA PHE A 193 20.36 -10.81 13.08
C PHE A 193 21.04 -9.55 12.54
N ALA A 194 22.31 -9.40 12.89
CA ALA A 194 23.18 -8.40 12.29
C ALA A 194 23.33 -8.70 10.80
N THR A 195 22.73 -7.86 9.96
CA THR A 195 23.04 -7.77 8.53
C THR A 195 23.65 -6.38 8.33
N PRO A 196 24.82 -6.24 7.69
CA PRO A 196 25.44 -4.94 7.51
C PRO A 196 24.54 -4.05 6.63
N LEU A 197 24.35 -2.81 7.07
CA LEU A 197 23.59 -1.78 6.36
C LEU A 197 24.21 -1.54 4.97
N ASP A 198 23.39 -1.71 3.93
CA ASP A 198 23.67 -1.21 2.59
C ASP A 198 23.21 0.25 2.55
N VAL A 199 24.18 1.15 2.70
CA VAL A 199 23.99 2.61 2.73
C VAL A 199 24.15 3.11 1.30
N ASP A 200 23.22 2.79 0.39
CA ASP A 200 23.14 3.46 -0.92
C ASP A 200 21.80 3.26 -1.65
N GLN A 201 20.67 3.40 -0.95
CA GLN A 201 19.39 3.66 -1.64
C GLN A 201 19.18 5.17 -1.73
N PRO A 202 19.03 5.76 -2.94
CA PRO A 202 18.72 7.17 -3.08
C PRO A 202 17.37 7.44 -2.42
N ILE A 203 17.36 8.38 -1.46
CA ILE A 203 16.19 8.80 -0.71
C ILE A 203 15.12 9.26 -1.71
N ASP A 204 13.98 8.58 -1.74
CA ASP A 204 12.86 8.90 -2.60
C ASP A 204 12.41 10.35 -2.32
N PRO A 205 12.45 11.26 -3.31
CA PRO A 205 12.07 12.67 -3.14
C PRO A 205 10.60 12.89 -2.71
N ASN A 206 9.77 11.85 -2.74
CA ASN A 206 8.35 11.93 -2.45
C ASN A 206 7.98 11.41 -1.04
N GLU A 207 8.95 11.01 -0.22
CA GLU A 207 8.67 10.56 1.15
C GLU A 207 8.43 11.75 2.10
N PRO A 208 7.26 11.81 2.79
CA PRO A 208 6.97 12.89 3.73
C PRO A 208 8.00 12.92 4.86
N THR A 209 8.55 14.11 5.14
CA THR A 209 9.51 14.30 6.23
C THR A 209 8.80 14.58 7.55
N TYR A 210 9.33 13.99 8.61
CA TYR A 210 8.79 14.05 9.97
C TYR A 210 9.86 14.53 10.95
N CYS A 211 9.44 14.78 12.20
CA CYS A 211 10.29 15.21 13.30
C CYS A 211 10.95 16.58 13.07
N VAL A 212 11.59 17.13 14.12
CA VAL A 212 12.38 18.36 14.04
C VAL A 212 13.64 18.22 13.18
N CYS A 213 14.05 16.98 12.85
CA CYS A 213 15.19 16.72 11.98
C CYS A 213 14.83 16.76 10.48
N HIS A 214 13.55 16.89 10.13
CA HIS A 214 13.05 16.88 8.74
C HIS A 214 13.54 15.67 7.94
N GLN A 215 13.59 14.50 8.59
CA GLN A 215 13.98 13.23 7.96
C GLN A 215 12.76 12.32 7.81
N VAL A 216 12.90 11.28 7.00
CA VAL A 216 11.89 10.23 6.82
C VAL A 216 11.58 9.50 8.13
N SER A 217 10.52 8.70 8.17
CA SER A 217 10.21 7.88 9.36
C SER A 217 11.24 6.76 9.51
N PHE A 218 11.99 6.74 10.62
CA PHE A 218 12.95 5.67 10.91
C PHE A 218 12.96 5.30 12.40
N GLY A 219 13.05 4.00 12.70
CA GLY A 219 13.06 3.51 14.08
C GLY A 219 11.78 3.82 14.87
N ASP A 220 11.89 3.86 16.20
CA ASP A 220 10.76 4.16 17.08
C ASP A 220 10.37 5.64 17.02
N MET A 221 9.08 5.91 16.81
CA MET A 221 8.53 7.26 16.73
C MET A 221 7.38 7.47 17.72
N ILE A 222 7.22 8.69 18.20
CA ILE A 222 6.16 9.13 19.11
C ILE A 222 5.37 10.28 18.50
N ALA A 223 4.05 10.27 18.68
CA ALA A 223 3.19 11.36 18.26
C ALA A 223 3.00 12.38 19.39
N CYS A 224 2.90 13.67 19.06
CA CYS A 224 2.61 14.72 20.03
C CYS A 224 1.10 14.83 20.28
N ASP A 225 0.66 14.72 21.54
CA ASP A 225 -0.77 14.78 21.94
C ASP A 225 -1.39 16.19 21.93
N ASN A 226 -0.73 17.17 21.30
CA ASN A 226 -1.28 18.52 21.15
C ASN A 226 -1.93 18.66 19.78
N GLU A 227 -3.25 18.81 19.74
CA GLU A 227 -4.07 18.92 18.52
C GLU A 227 -3.66 20.09 17.61
N ASN A 228 -3.01 21.13 18.17
CA ASN A 228 -2.55 22.31 17.42
C ASN A 228 -1.02 22.35 17.25
N CYS A 229 -0.33 21.21 17.27
CA CYS A 229 1.12 21.16 17.08
C CYS A 229 1.52 21.59 15.65
N GLN A 230 2.15 22.75 15.51
CA GLN A 230 2.70 23.24 14.23
C GLN A 230 4.02 22.54 13.82
N GLY A 231 4.59 21.70 14.69
CA GLY A 231 5.92 21.10 14.53
C GLY A 231 5.94 19.71 13.90
N GLY A 232 4.83 19.23 13.34
CA GLY A 232 4.67 17.88 12.82
C GLY A 232 4.13 16.91 13.87
N GLU A 233 3.35 15.92 13.42
CA GLU A 233 2.63 15.00 14.30
C GLU A 233 3.54 13.93 14.93
N TRP A 234 4.70 13.61 14.33
CA TRP A 234 5.56 12.47 14.67
C TRP A 234 7.04 12.83 14.89
N PHE A 235 7.67 12.26 15.92
CA PHE A 235 9.06 12.53 16.32
C PHE A 235 9.83 11.23 16.58
N HIS A 236 11.09 11.13 16.14
CA HIS A 236 11.94 9.97 16.45
C HIS A 236 12.40 9.98 17.90
N TYR A 237 12.41 8.81 18.53
CA TYR A 237 12.85 8.64 19.93
C TYR A 237 14.23 9.23 20.18
N ALA A 238 15.19 8.96 19.28
CA ALA A 238 16.55 9.50 19.36
C ALA A 238 16.59 11.04 19.28
N CYS A 239 15.73 11.66 18.47
CA CYS A 239 15.67 13.12 18.32
C CYS A 239 15.06 13.83 19.52
N VAL A 240 14.18 13.16 20.27
CA VAL A 240 13.52 13.71 21.47
C VAL A 240 14.04 13.13 22.78
N GLY A 241 15.11 12.34 22.74
CA GLY A 241 15.76 11.75 23.92
C GLY A 241 14.90 10.71 24.65
N LEU A 242 13.98 10.05 23.95
CA LEU A 242 13.21 8.94 24.49
C LEU A 242 13.94 7.61 24.26
N THR A 243 13.79 6.70 25.21
CA THR A 243 14.17 5.30 25.06
C THR A 243 12.92 4.42 25.08
N PRO A 244 12.97 3.19 24.54
CA PRO A 244 11.84 2.25 24.58
C PRO A 244 11.27 2.03 25.99
N GLU A 245 12.11 2.16 27.02
CA GLU A 245 11.76 2.05 28.44
C GLU A 245 10.97 3.25 28.98
N THR A 246 11.11 4.43 28.35
CA THR A 246 10.40 5.66 28.73
C THR A 246 8.98 5.77 28.17
N ARG A 247 8.46 4.71 27.53
CA ARG A 247 7.09 4.66 27.02
C ARG A 247 6.10 4.54 28.20
N PHE A 248 5.81 5.66 28.84
CA PHE A 248 4.78 5.75 29.86
C PHE A 248 3.38 5.77 29.22
N LYS A 249 2.39 5.15 29.89
CA LYS A 249 0.97 5.14 29.51
C LYS A 249 0.31 6.50 29.82
N GLY A 250 0.81 7.57 29.20
CA GLY A 250 0.35 8.94 29.45
C GLY A 250 0.53 9.81 28.22
N LYS A 251 0.05 11.06 28.33
CA LYS A 251 0.17 12.03 27.26
C LYS A 251 1.63 12.47 27.09
N TRP A 252 2.12 12.50 25.86
CA TRP A 252 3.45 13.00 25.53
C TRP A 252 3.34 14.23 24.63
N TYR A 253 4.11 15.26 25.00
CA TYR A 253 4.20 16.51 24.26
C TYR A 253 5.63 16.69 23.74
N CYS A 254 5.78 17.19 22.52
CA CYS A 254 7.08 17.50 21.93
C CYS A 254 7.75 18.69 22.66
N PRO A 255 9.08 18.90 22.49
CA PRO A 255 9.80 19.98 23.16
C PRO A 255 9.18 21.36 22.93
N THR A 256 8.60 21.59 21.74
CA THR A 256 7.91 22.84 21.39
C THR A 256 6.57 22.98 22.13
N CYS A 257 5.79 21.91 22.23
CA CYS A 257 4.48 21.94 22.89
C CYS A 257 4.57 21.96 24.41
N ARG A 258 5.62 21.38 25.01
CA ARG A 258 5.87 21.46 26.46
C ARG A 258 6.12 22.88 26.94
N MET A 259 6.58 23.77 26.06
CA MET A 259 6.86 25.18 26.39
C MET A 259 5.63 26.08 26.24
N LEU A 260 4.50 25.57 25.74
CA LEU A 260 3.28 26.36 25.59
C LEU A 260 2.53 26.48 26.93
N PRO A 261 1.93 27.65 27.22
CA PRO A 261 1.26 27.93 28.50
C PRO A 261 -0.04 27.13 28.73
N GLN A 262 -0.38 26.17 27.86
CA GLN A 262 -1.55 25.29 27.98
C GLN A 262 -1.18 23.88 28.50
N CYS A 263 0.10 23.62 28.83
CA CYS A 263 0.62 22.32 29.28
C CYS A 263 1.20 22.32 30.71
N GLN A 264 0.90 23.34 31.53
CA GLN A 264 1.13 23.30 32.99
C GLN A 264 -0.16 22.92 33.73
#